data_AF-A0A3D4V090-F1
#
_entry.id   AF-A0A3D4V090-F1
#
_cell.length_a   1.000
_cell.length_b   1.000
_cell.length_c   1.000
_cell.angle_alpha   90.00
_cell.angle_beta   90.00
_cell.angle_gamma   90.00
#
_symmetry.space_group_name_H-M   'P 1'
#
loop_
_entity.id
_entity.type
_entity.pdbx_description
1 polymer ?
#
loop_
_entity_poly.entity_id
_entity_poly.type
_entity_poly.pdbx_seq_one_letter_code
_entity_poly.pdbx_strand_id
1 'polypeptide(L)'
;MPMAEPLQKKALFRTLHIALFFFVIFITKNSYAQTLLLPGDVVFVSVNSSSNEFELVSLIELESGTEFSINNGVWNNSEQTFTDGDEINVFVQKKIEAGTPIKFNTEPSDQVLINGSINLSQEREQLFIYQKDKEQFRFLYALGWGDKDGKKDRSFFGSDLPEVLNENKNTVLKLGSNNNYQYYIRNGASGTKKMLLSFISNAGFWRGNDEAGFPGFGTSFNLLAPPVILFDESLTAVKENRKQTSLNVAIYEHDGSKLTVDVAFDSVSSSLMRDEIDGFSSQTINFTGLIGDAVYEIEVLLKDDNDYEGLESGI
;
A
#
# COMPACT_ATOMS: atom_id res chain seq x y z
N MET A 1 -32.05 72.91 23.55
CA MET A 1 -31.15 71.94 24.21
C MET A 1 -30.83 70.83 23.23
N PRO A 2 -29.55 70.55 22.96
CA PRO A 2 -29.15 69.75 21.81
C PRO A 2 -29.26 68.23 22.04
N MET A 3 -29.57 67.58 20.91
CA MET A 3 -29.56 66.17 20.56
C MET A 3 -28.41 65.35 21.17
N ALA A 4 -28.76 64.18 21.71
CA ALA A 4 -27.81 63.12 22.08
C ALA A 4 -28.18 61.75 21.45
N GLU A 5 -28.79 61.73 20.27
CA GLU A 5 -29.27 60.47 19.65
C GLU A 5 -28.46 59.85 18.48
N PRO A 6 -27.43 60.47 17.85
CA PRO A 6 -26.75 59.78 16.74
C PRO A 6 -25.57 58.89 17.15
N LEU A 7 -25.09 58.97 18.41
CA LEU A 7 -23.88 58.25 18.86
C LEU A 7 -24.17 56.84 19.41
N GLN A 8 -25.30 56.65 20.10
CA GLN A 8 -25.63 55.34 20.70
C GLN A 8 -25.96 54.28 19.64
N LYS A 9 -26.66 54.63 18.54
CA LYS A 9 -26.97 53.68 17.45
C LYS A 9 -25.74 53.22 16.67
N LYS A 10 -24.75 54.10 16.44
CA LYS A 10 -23.47 53.73 15.79
C LYS A 10 -22.61 52.83 16.66
N ALA A 11 -22.59 53.07 17.97
CA ALA A 11 -21.91 52.21 18.92
C ALA A 11 -22.58 50.83 18.97
N LEU A 12 -23.90 50.75 19.12
CA LEU A 12 -24.65 49.49 19.16
C LEU A 12 -24.48 48.65 17.89
N PHE A 13 -24.53 49.28 16.70
CA PHE A 13 -24.29 48.58 15.44
C PHE A 13 -22.85 48.07 15.29
N ARG A 14 -21.83 48.82 15.77
CA ARG A 14 -20.44 48.34 15.77
C ARG A 14 -20.24 47.18 16.75
N THR A 15 -20.81 47.25 17.95
CA THR A 15 -20.69 46.16 18.94
C THR A 15 -21.42 44.90 18.48
N LEU A 16 -22.56 45.04 17.79
CA LEU A 16 -23.30 43.91 17.21
C LEU A 16 -22.53 43.25 16.06
N HIS A 17 -21.87 44.02 15.19
CA HIS A 17 -21.04 43.47 14.11
C HIS A 17 -19.78 42.80 14.63
N ILE A 18 -19.13 43.35 15.66
CA ILE A 18 -17.95 42.74 16.28
C ILE A 18 -18.35 41.44 17.02
N ALA A 19 -19.49 41.43 17.71
CA ALA A 19 -20.02 40.24 18.36
C ALA A 19 -20.43 39.15 17.34
N LEU A 20 -21.05 39.52 16.21
CA LEU A 20 -21.40 38.58 15.14
C LEU A 20 -20.15 38.02 14.45
N PHE A 21 -19.12 38.84 14.23
CA PHE A 21 -17.86 38.40 13.62
C PHE A 21 -17.07 37.48 14.56
N PHE A 22 -17.08 37.75 15.88
CA PHE A 22 -16.53 36.84 16.88
C PHE A 22 -17.35 35.54 17.03
N PHE A 23 -18.67 35.59 16.83
CA PHE A 23 -19.52 34.40 16.88
C PHE A 23 -19.36 33.51 15.62
N VAL A 24 -19.05 34.09 14.46
CA VAL A 24 -18.75 33.33 13.23
C VAL A 24 -17.36 32.66 13.30
N ILE A 25 -16.40 33.25 14.01
CA ILE A 25 -15.06 32.64 14.19
C ILE A 25 -15.07 31.48 15.21
N PHE A 26 -16.07 31.39 16.09
CA PHE A 26 -16.18 30.30 17.07
C PHE A 26 -16.91 29.05 16.55
N ILE A 27 -17.30 29.01 15.26
CA ILE A 27 -17.76 27.80 14.57
C ILE A 27 -16.69 27.33 13.58
N THR A 28 -15.41 27.39 13.95
CA THR A 28 -14.50 26.36 13.48
C THR A 28 -14.86 25.11 14.26
N LYS A 29 -15.86 24.36 13.79
CA LYS A 29 -15.85 22.93 14.08
C LYS A 29 -14.44 22.47 13.75
N ASN A 30 -13.79 21.76 14.67
CA ASN A 30 -12.68 20.89 14.33
C ASN A 30 -13.23 19.89 13.32
N SER A 31 -13.34 20.30 12.05
CA SER A 31 -13.40 19.39 10.94
C SER A 31 -12.03 18.77 10.94
N TYR A 32 -11.89 17.69 11.70
CA TYR A 32 -10.81 16.76 11.48
C TYR A 32 -10.88 16.43 9.98
N ALA A 33 -9.78 16.67 9.27
CA ALA A 33 -9.69 16.28 7.87
C ALA A 33 -9.64 14.75 7.86
N GLN A 34 -10.80 14.10 7.78
CA GLN A 34 -10.87 12.65 7.62
C GLN A 34 -10.44 12.32 6.20
N THR A 35 -9.40 11.50 6.03
CA THR A 35 -9.06 10.97 4.72
C THR A 35 -10.20 10.05 4.27
N LEU A 36 -10.74 10.32 3.08
CA LEU A 36 -11.65 9.40 2.39
C LEU A 36 -10.81 8.29 1.77
N LEU A 37 -10.93 7.09 2.30
CA LEU A 37 -10.17 5.93 1.84
C LEU A 37 -10.92 5.22 0.71
N LEU A 38 -10.16 4.86 -0.32
CA LEU A 38 -10.59 4.08 -1.47
C LEU A 38 -10.13 2.63 -1.35
N PRO A 39 -10.73 1.69 -2.11
CA PRO A 39 -10.27 0.31 -2.18
C PRO A 39 -8.77 0.23 -2.48
N GLY A 40 -8.03 -0.49 -1.62
CA GLY A 40 -6.58 -0.67 -1.70
C GLY A 40 -5.73 0.40 -1.01
N ASP A 41 -6.31 1.39 -0.33
CA ASP A 41 -5.56 2.45 0.36
C ASP A 41 -4.88 2.00 1.66
N VAL A 42 -5.41 0.94 2.28
CA VAL A 42 -4.87 0.32 3.48
C VAL A 42 -4.94 -1.18 3.30
N VAL A 43 -3.83 -1.87 3.52
CA VAL A 43 -3.66 -3.30 3.22
C VAL A 43 -2.93 -4.02 4.35
N PHE A 44 -3.14 -5.33 4.47
CA PHE A 44 -2.38 -6.16 5.41
C PHE A 44 -1.00 -6.49 4.84
N VAL A 45 0.02 -6.52 5.71
CA VAL A 45 1.38 -6.97 5.36
C VAL A 45 1.90 -8.09 6.26
N SER A 46 1.23 -8.34 7.39
CA SER A 46 1.52 -9.44 8.31
C SER A 46 0.25 -9.84 9.05
N VAL A 47 0.03 -11.15 9.23
CA VAL A 47 -1.00 -11.72 10.10
C VAL A 47 -0.44 -12.94 10.82
N ASN A 48 -0.61 -12.99 12.14
CA ASN A 48 -0.11 -14.05 13.00
C ASN A 48 -1.23 -14.55 13.90
N SER A 49 -1.94 -15.60 13.47
CA SER A 49 -2.96 -16.23 14.33
C SER A 49 -2.37 -16.82 15.61
N SER A 50 -1.10 -17.23 15.60
CA SER A 50 -0.45 -17.83 16.78
C SER A 50 -0.21 -16.83 17.93
N SER A 51 0.00 -15.54 17.62
CA SER A 51 0.19 -14.47 18.60
C SER A 51 -0.96 -13.48 18.67
N ASN A 52 -2.01 -13.67 17.84
CA ASN A 52 -3.13 -12.75 17.70
C ASN A 52 -2.69 -11.33 17.27
N GLU A 53 -1.70 -11.22 16.39
CA GLU A 53 -1.13 -9.95 15.94
C GLU A 53 -1.27 -9.79 14.43
N PHE A 54 -1.38 -8.55 13.96
CA PHE A 54 -1.32 -8.23 12.55
C PHE A 54 -0.79 -6.82 12.31
N GLU A 55 -0.31 -6.58 11.09
CA GLU A 55 0.20 -5.27 10.67
C GLU A 55 -0.45 -4.84 9.36
N LEU A 56 -0.81 -3.56 9.31
CA LEU A 56 -1.30 -2.88 8.12
C LEU A 56 -0.23 -1.93 7.58
N VAL A 57 -0.31 -1.61 6.30
CA VAL A 57 0.38 -0.46 5.70
C VAL A 57 -0.65 0.39 4.98
N SER A 58 -0.58 1.70 5.16
CA SER A 58 -1.34 2.62 4.31
C SER A 58 -0.55 2.91 3.04
N LEU A 59 -1.17 2.76 1.88
CA LEU A 59 -0.60 3.11 0.57
C LEU A 59 -0.98 4.53 0.13
N ILE A 60 -1.47 5.35 1.07
CA ILE A 60 -1.61 6.79 0.95
C ILE A 60 -1.27 7.43 2.29
N GLU A 61 -1.27 8.75 2.32
CA GLU A 61 -1.17 9.49 3.58
C GLU A 61 -2.50 9.44 4.34
N LEU A 62 -2.44 9.15 5.65
CA LEU A 62 -3.60 9.23 6.54
C LEU A 62 -3.54 10.50 7.37
N GLU A 63 -4.53 11.36 7.22
CA GLU A 63 -4.65 12.59 7.98
C GLU A 63 -5.11 12.32 9.40
N SER A 64 -4.78 13.23 10.31
CA SER A 64 -5.29 13.18 11.69
C SER A 64 -6.82 13.26 11.70
N GLY A 65 -7.43 12.32 12.41
CA GLY A 65 -8.88 12.12 12.50
C GLY A 65 -9.45 11.22 11.40
N THR A 66 -8.60 10.55 10.62
CA THR A 66 -9.03 9.43 9.78
C THR A 66 -9.51 8.28 10.66
N GLU A 67 -10.71 7.76 10.35
CA GLU A 67 -11.31 6.61 11.01
C GLU A 67 -11.52 5.46 10.01
N PHE A 68 -11.20 4.25 10.44
CA PHE A 68 -11.53 3.01 9.75
C PHE A 68 -11.63 1.87 10.76
N SER A 69 -12.23 0.76 10.35
CA SER A 69 -12.51 -0.40 11.19
C SER A 69 -11.98 -1.67 10.53
N ILE A 70 -11.76 -2.68 11.37
CA ILE A 70 -11.33 -4.01 10.99
C ILE A 70 -12.29 -5.00 11.63
N ASN A 71 -12.76 -6.00 10.87
CA ASN A 71 -13.68 -7.02 11.37
C ASN A 71 -13.29 -8.40 10.84
N ASN A 72 -13.38 -9.43 11.67
CA ASN A 72 -13.07 -10.82 11.29
C ASN A 72 -14.29 -11.72 11.05
N GLY A 73 -15.49 -11.13 11.08
CA GLY A 73 -16.74 -11.83 10.84
C GLY A 73 -17.08 -12.00 9.37
N VAL A 74 -18.24 -12.58 9.12
CA VAL A 74 -18.76 -12.85 7.77
C VAL A 74 -19.62 -11.69 7.30
N TRP A 75 -19.34 -11.17 6.11
CA TRP A 75 -20.16 -10.13 5.51
C TRP A 75 -21.48 -10.70 4.99
N ASN A 76 -22.59 -10.08 5.40
CA ASN A 76 -23.91 -10.34 4.85
C ASN A 76 -24.30 -9.17 3.93
N ASN A 77 -24.28 -9.41 2.62
CA ASN A 77 -24.59 -8.36 1.64
C ASN A 77 -26.07 -7.97 1.60
N SER A 78 -26.97 -8.85 2.04
CA SER A 78 -28.42 -8.54 2.09
C SER A 78 -28.76 -7.59 3.23
N GLU A 79 -28.13 -7.82 4.39
CA GLU A 79 -28.37 -7.03 5.61
C GLU A 79 -27.39 -5.87 5.76
N GLN A 80 -26.34 -5.81 4.93
CA GLN A 80 -25.26 -4.82 4.99
C GLN A 80 -24.62 -4.77 6.40
N THR A 81 -24.34 -5.95 6.97
CA THR A 81 -23.75 -6.10 8.30
C THR A 81 -22.78 -7.27 8.34
N PHE A 82 -21.88 -7.26 9.32
CA PHE A 82 -21.15 -8.45 9.70
C PHE A 82 -22.01 -9.33 10.61
N THR A 83 -21.95 -10.63 10.37
CA THR A 83 -22.44 -11.68 11.27
C THR A 83 -21.24 -12.33 11.95
N ASP A 84 -21.33 -12.56 13.26
CA ASP A 84 -20.34 -13.29 14.06
C ASP A 84 -18.90 -12.83 13.81
N GLY A 85 -18.44 -11.81 14.55
CA GLY A 85 -17.08 -11.31 14.43
C GLY A 85 -16.76 -10.24 15.46
N ASP A 86 -15.49 -10.15 15.80
CA ASP A 86 -14.90 -9.09 16.58
C ASP A 86 -14.62 -7.86 15.68
N GLU A 87 -14.70 -6.67 16.27
CA GLU A 87 -14.41 -5.41 15.57
C GLU A 87 -13.34 -4.61 16.31
N ILE A 88 -12.40 -4.06 15.54
CA ILE A 88 -11.49 -3.01 15.98
C ILE A 88 -11.83 -1.72 15.24
N ASN A 89 -11.90 -0.61 15.97
CA ASN A 89 -12.03 0.73 15.44
C ASN A 89 -10.71 1.49 15.61
N VAL A 90 -10.23 2.08 14.53
CA VAL A 90 -8.94 2.79 14.47
C VAL A 90 -9.19 4.26 14.22
N PHE A 91 -8.68 5.10 15.11
CA PHE A 91 -8.70 6.55 14.98
C PHE A 91 -7.28 7.09 14.86
N VAL A 92 -6.94 7.71 13.74
CA VAL A 92 -5.62 8.29 13.49
C VAL A 92 -5.47 9.57 14.31
N GLN A 93 -4.60 9.57 15.32
CA GLN A 93 -4.35 10.72 16.19
C GLN A 93 -3.33 11.70 15.62
N LYS A 94 -2.42 11.20 14.80
CA LYS A 94 -1.37 11.98 14.14
C LYS A 94 -1.27 11.53 12.70
N LYS A 95 -0.93 12.45 11.80
CA LYS A 95 -0.69 12.15 10.40
C LYS A 95 0.26 10.95 10.26
N ILE A 96 -0.11 10.00 9.42
CA ILE A 96 0.69 8.81 9.08
C ILE A 96 1.11 8.94 7.63
N GLU A 97 2.42 8.99 7.41
CA GLU A 97 3.00 9.03 6.07
C GLU A 97 2.68 7.74 5.31
N ALA A 98 2.48 7.86 4.01
CA ALA A 98 2.24 6.70 3.16
C ALA A 98 3.40 5.70 3.25
N GLY A 99 3.06 4.42 3.28
CA GLY A 99 3.99 3.31 3.42
C GLY A 99 4.35 2.95 4.86
N THR A 100 3.86 3.71 5.86
CA THR A 100 4.15 3.44 7.27
C THR A 100 3.32 2.26 7.81
N PRO A 101 3.96 1.25 8.44
CA PRO A 101 3.23 0.16 9.08
C PRO A 101 2.51 0.58 10.36
N ILE A 102 1.31 0.06 10.56
CA ILE A 102 0.50 0.20 11.77
C ILE A 102 0.34 -1.19 12.39
N LYS A 103 0.76 -1.34 13.64
CA LYS A 103 0.75 -2.62 14.36
C LYS A 103 -0.47 -2.72 15.27
N PHE A 104 -1.05 -3.92 15.32
CA PHE A 104 -2.25 -4.22 16.09
C PHE A 104 -2.00 -5.34 17.08
N ASN A 105 -2.66 -5.24 18.25
CA ASN A 105 -2.52 -6.16 19.38
C ASN A 105 -1.07 -6.26 19.92
N THR A 106 -0.27 -5.22 19.67
CA THR A 106 1.09 -5.03 20.21
C THR A 106 1.11 -3.84 21.18
N GLU A 107 2.30 -3.38 21.57
CA GLU A 107 2.46 -2.16 22.36
C GLU A 107 1.70 -0.95 21.76
N PRO A 108 1.11 -0.07 22.58
CA PRO A 108 0.34 1.08 22.11
C PRO A 108 1.17 2.01 21.22
N SER A 109 0.58 2.44 20.10
CA SER A 109 1.12 3.49 19.23
C SER A 109 0.56 4.85 19.62
N ASP A 110 1.37 5.91 19.56
CA ASP A 110 0.93 7.29 19.75
C ASP A 110 0.38 7.94 18.47
N GLN A 111 0.40 7.20 17.35
CA GLN A 111 -0.14 7.63 16.05
C GLN A 111 -1.61 7.26 15.89
N VAL A 112 -2.07 6.20 16.55
CA VAL A 112 -3.44 5.68 16.43
C VAL A 112 -4.03 5.35 17.79
N LEU A 113 -5.33 5.61 17.95
CA LEU A 113 -6.15 5.07 19.02
C LEU A 113 -6.89 3.85 18.48
N ILE A 114 -6.70 2.71 19.14
CA ILE A 114 -7.33 1.43 18.77
C ILE A 114 -8.35 1.10 19.85
N ASN A 115 -9.61 0.94 19.46
CA ASN A 115 -10.71 0.53 20.34
C ASN A 115 -11.27 -0.81 19.90
N GLY A 116 -11.49 -1.72 20.84
CA GLY A 116 -11.88 -3.10 20.56
C GLY A 116 -10.68 -4.02 20.42
N SER A 117 -10.94 -5.28 20.08
CA SER A 117 -9.94 -6.33 19.94
C SER A 117 -10.48 -7.39 19.00
N ILE A 118 -9.63 -7.98 18.17
CA ILE A 118 -9.95 -9.15 17.36
C ILE A 118 -9.23 -10.35 17.95
N ASN A 119 -9.90 -11.49 18.03
CA ASN A 119 -9.30 -12.78 18.36
C ASN A 119 -9.19 -13.64 17.09
N LEU A 120 -7.96 -13.90 16.67
CA LEU A 120 -7.64 -14.79 15.57
C LEU A 120 -7.54 -16.24 16.08
N SER A 121 -8.02 -17.19 15.29
CA SER A 121 -7.88 -18.62 15.50
C SER A 121 -6.87 -19.24 14.52
N GLN A 122 -6.49 -20.50 14.78
CA GLN A 122 -5.62 -21.31 13.92
C GLN A 122 -6.40 -22.17 12.93
N GLU A 123 -7.65 -21.82 12.66
CA GLU A 123 -8.48 -22.47 11.65
C GLU A 123 -8.59 -21.54 10.43
N ARG A 124 -9.81 -21.23 9.99
CA ARG A 124 -10.08 -20.33 8.87
C ARG A 124 -10.32 -18.93 9.37
N GLU A 125 -9.46 -18.01 8.95
CA GLU A 125 -9.54 -16.60 9.29
C GLU A 125 -9.83 -15.73 8.07
N GLN A 126 -10.53 -14.64 8.34
CA GLN A 126 -10.74 -13.56 7.38
C GLN A 126 -10.71 -12.23 8.11
N LEU A 127 -10.24 -11.19 7.43
CA LEU A 127 -10.23 -9.83 7.93
C LEU A 127 -10.66 -8.88 6.83
N PHE A 128 -11.55 -7.96 7.18
CA PHE A 128 -12.00 -6.88 6.31
C PHE A 128 -11.58 -5.55 6.90
N ILE A 129 -11.11 -4.65 6.05
CA ILE A 129 -10.86 -3.25 6.38
C ILE A 129 -11.94 -2.41 5.69
N TYR A 130 -12.58 -1.50 6.42
CA TYR A 130 -13.60 -0.61 5.88
C TYR A 130 -13.65 0.73 6.61
N GLN A 131 -14.18 1.75 5.95
CA GLN A 131 -14.69 2.94 6.64
C GLN A 131 -16.20 2.82 6.80
N LYS A 132 -16.71 3.19 7.98
CA LYS A 132 -18.14 3.27 8.26
C LYS A 132 -18.55 4.74 8.38
N ASP A 133 -19.51 5.16 7.58
CA ASP A 133 -20.21 6.43 7.77
C ASP A 133 -21.70 6.13 7.99
N LYS A 134 -22.15 6.25 9.25
CA LYS A 134 -23.47 5.80 9.69
C LYS A 134 -23.69 4.32 9.35
N GLU A 135 -24.65 4.00 8.48
CA GLU A 135 -24.96 2.64 8.05
C GLU A 135 -24.31 2.28 6.69
N GLN A 136 -23.42 3.13 6.17
CA GLN A 136 -22.75 2.87 4.90
C GLN A 136 -21.34 2.34 5.13
N PHE A 137 -21.06 1.17 4.58
CA PHE A 137 -19.75 0.52 4.60
C PHE A 137 -19.00 0.83 3.30
N ARG A 138 -17.77 1.31 3.43
CA ARG A 138 -16.82 1.51 2.33
C ARG A 138 -15.64 0.58 2.54
N PHE A 139 -15.68 -0.57 1.88
CA PHE A 139 -14.64 -1.58 2.01
C PHE A 139 -13.35 -1.18 1.29
N LEU A 140 -12.23 -1.43 1.96
CA LEU A 140 -10.90 -1.07 1.49
C LEU A 140 -10.13 -2.30 1.03
N TYR A 141 -10.14 -3.37 1.82
CA TYR A 141 -9.37 -4.57 1.55
C TYR A 141 -9.92 -5.78 2.32
N ALA A 142 -9.74 -6.98 1.79
CA ALA A 142 -10.01 -8.23 2.50
C ALA A 142 -8.83 -9.22 2.39
N LEU A 143 -8.50 -9.87 3.51
CA LEU A 143 -7.48 -10.91 3.59
C LEU A 143 -8.07 -12.18 4.22
N GLY A 144 -7.75 -13.34 3.65
CA GLY A 144 -8.20 -14.63 4.17
C GLY A 144 -7.10 -15.68 4.20
N TRP A 145 -7.01 -16.49 5.24
CA TRP A 145 -6.02 -17.58 5.37
C TRP A 145 -6.47 -18.74 6.28
N GLY A 146 -5.66 -19.81 6.33
CA GLY A 146 -5.80 -20.89 7.32
C GLY A 146 -6.81 -22.00 6.97
N ASP A 147 -7.41 -21.98 5.77
CA ASP A 147 -8.29 -23.06 5.30
C ASP A 147 -7.51 -24.36 5.01
N LYS A 148 -7.42 -25.20 6.04
CA LYS A 148 -6.77 -26.52 6.02
C LYS A 148 -7.47 -27.54 5.14
N ASP A 149 -8.76 -27.33 4.86
CA ASP A 149 -9.54 -28.18 3.96
C ASP A 149 -9.30 -27.86 2.48
N GLY A 150 -8.57 -26.77 2.19
CA GLY A 150 -8.06 -26.45 0.86
C GLY A 150 -9.15 -26.27 -0.18
N LYS A 151 -10.39 -25.94 0.23
CA LYS A 151 -11.48 -25.73 -0.71
C LYS A 151 -11.18 -24.44 -1.48
N LYS A 152 -10.79 -24.60 -2.75
CA LYS A 152 -10.50 -23.49 -3.68
C LYS A 152 -11.75 -22.73 -4.14
N ASP A 153 -12.80 -22.68 -3.30
CA ASP A 153 -14.03 -22.00 -3.65
C ASP A 153 -14.05 -20.56 -3.12
N ARG A 154 -14.77 -19.70 -3.84
CA ARG A 154 -15.03 -18.29 -3.54
C ARG A 154 -15.79 -18.09 -2.22
N SER A 155 -16.40 -19.16 -1.70
CA SER A 155 -17.05 -19.23 -0.38
C SER A 155 -16.10 -19.07 0.81
N PHE A 156 -14.78 -18.90 0.57
CA PHE A 156 -13.80 -18.72 1.63
C PHE A 156 -14.16 -17.55 2.57
N PHE A 157 -14.53 -16.39 2.01
CA PHE A 157 -14.90 -15.18 2.76
C PHE A 157 -16.33 -15.21 3.30
N GLY A 158 -17.04 -16.33 3.16
CA GLY A 158 -18.47 -16.48 3.40
C GLY A 158 -19.29 -16.51 2.10
N SER A 159 -20.61 -16.35 2.23
CA SER A 159 -21.54 -16.37 1.09
C SER A 159 -21.38 -15.15 0.18
N ASP A 160 -21.00 -14.01 0.74
CA ASP A 160 -20.99 -12.73 0.03
C ASP A 160 -19.73 -11.91 0.31
N LEU A 161 -18.84 -11.82 -0.67
CA LEU A 161 -17.79 -10.80 -0.68
C LEU A 161 -18.44 -9.45 -1.07
N PRO A 162 -18.14 -8.33 -0.38
CA PRO A 162 -18.62 -7.01 -0.79
C PRO A 162 -18.32 -6.73 -2.27
N GLU A 163 -19.33 -6.34 -3.04
CA GLU A 163 -19.24 -6.17 -4.51
C GLU A 163 -18.09 -5.24 -4.91
N VAL A 164 -17.92 -4.13 -4.17
CA VAL A 164 -16.84 -3.16 -4.39
C VAL A 164 -15.44 -3.80 -4.33
N LEU A 165 -15.22 -4.80 -3.48
CA LEU A 165 -13.94 -5.50 -3.40
C LEU A 165 -13.70 -6.46 -4.57
N ASN A 166 -14.77 -6.92 -5.22
CA ASN A 166 -14.70 -7.79 -6.40
C ASN A 166 -14.54 -6.98 -7.70
N GLU A 167 -15.11 -5.78 -7.75
CA GLU A 167 -14.98 -4.85 -8.88
C GLU A 167 -13.60 -4.17 -8.92
N ASN A 168 -12.95 -4.01 -7.76
CA ASN A 168 -11.62 -3.43 -7.66
C ASN A 168 -10.56 -4.54 -7.66
N LYS A 169 -9.62 -4.46 -8.61
CA LYS A 169 -8.52 -5.43 -8.69
C LYS A 169 -7.60 -5.27 -7.47
N ASN A 170 -7.02 -6.38 -7.03
CA ASN A 170 -6.03 -6.40 -5.95
C ASN A 170 -6.55 -5.86 -4.61
N THR A 171 -7.85 -6.01 -4.31
CA THR A 171 -8.43 -5.61 -3.01
C THR A 171 -8.90 -6.80 -2.19
N VAL A 172 -8.67 -8.02 -2.68
CA VAL A 172 -8.97 -9.28 -2.00
C VAL A 172 -7.79 -10.21 -2.17
N LEU A 173 -7.27 -10.74 -1.06
CA LEU A 173 -6.19 -11.70 -1.04
C LEU A 173 -6.59 -12.93 -0.24
N LYS A 174 -6.52 -14.09 -0.90
CA LYS A 174 -6.60 -15.39 -0.24
C LYS A 174 -5.21 -16.01 -0.19
N LEU A 175 -4.75 -16.32 1.01
CA LEU A 175 -3.52 -17.05 1.29
C LEU A 175 -3.81 -18.55 1.47
N GLY A 176 -2.75 -19.30 1.78
CA GLY A 176 -2.84 -20.75 1.96
C GLY A 176 -3.37 -21.17 3.33
N SER A 177 -3.06 -22.41 3.70
CA SER A 177 -3.55 -23.06 4.91
C SER A 177 -2.70 -22.82 6.15
N ASN A 178 -1.64 -22.01 6.07
CA ASN A 178 -0.79 -21.78 7.23
C ASN A 178 -1.47 -20.86 8.26
N ASN A 179 -1.07 -20.95 9.53
CA ASN A 179 -1.61 -20.10 10.59
C ASN A 179 -1.07 -18.65 10.58
N ASN A 180 0.13 -18.44 10.05
CA ASN A 180 0.80 -17.14 10.08
C ASN A 180 1.36 -16.81 8.69
N TYR A 181 1.31 -15.54 8.33
CA TYR A 181 1.74 -15.05 7.02
C TYR A 181 2.38 -13.67 7.11
N GLN A 182 3.42 -13.45 6.32
CA GLN A 182 4.04 -12.13 6.16
C GLN A 182 4.46 -11.89 4.70
N TYR A 183 4.19 -10.69 4.21
CA TYR A 183 4.64 -10.24 2.91
C TYR A 183 6.18 -10.29 2.84
N TYR A 184 6.73 -10.90 1.79
CA TYR A 184 8.17 -10.99 1.63
C TYR A 184 8.69 -9.74 0.94
N ILE A 185 9.22 -8.82 1.75
CA ILE A 185 9.64 -7.47 1.31
C ILE A 185 10.62 -7.44 0.14
N ARG A 186 11.38 -8.53 -0.08
CA ARG A 186 12.27 -8.67 -1.24
C ARG A 186 11.55 -8.70 -2.58
N ASN A 187 10.23 -8.94 -2.58
CA ASN A 187 9.39 -8.89 -3.77
C ASN A 187 8.91 -7.46 -4.11
N GLY A 188 9.39 -6.44 -3.38
CA GLY A 188 9.16 -5.03 -3.70
C GLY A 188 8.56 -4.24 -2.54
N ALA A 189 9.26 -3.18 -2.13
CA ALA A 189 8.76 -2.23 -1.14
C ALA A 189 8.83 -0.77 -1.61
N SER A 190 9.15 -0.56 -2.88
CA SER A 190 9.25 0.76 -3.49
C SER A 190 8.52 0.76 -4.83
N GLY A 191 7.70 1.78 -5.08
CA GLY A 191 6.92 1.86 -6.32
C GLY A 191 5.69 2.76 -6.19
N THR A 192 4.87 2.77 -7.23
CA THR A 192 3.58 3.45 -7.14
C THR A 192 2.62 2.68 -6.23
N LYS A 193 1.59 3.37 -5.73
CA LYS A 193 0.51 2.75 -4.97
C LYS A 193 -0.09 1.53 -5.69
N LYS A 194 -0.41 1.66 -6.98
CA LYS A 194 -1.00 0.58 -7.79
C LYS A 194 -0.07 -0.64 -7.88
N MET A 195 1.22 -0.38 -8.07
CA MET A 195 2.24 -1.44 -8.15
C MET A 195 2.39 -2.18 -6.81
N LEU A 196 2.55 -1.44 -5.71
CA LEU A 196 2.65 -2.02 -4.37
C LEU A 196 1.39 -2.79 -3.97
N LEU A 197 0.20 -2.27 -4.30
CA LEU A 197 -1.06 -2.98 -4.08
C LEU A 197 -1.10 -4.31 -4.84
N SER A 198 -0.58 -4.36 -6.07
CA SER A 198 -0.50 -5.59 -6.87
C SER A 198 0.46 -6.61 -6.28
N PHE A 199 1.60 -6.16 -5.74
CA PHE A 199 2.59 -7.03 -5.11
C PHE A 199 2.07 -7.61 -3.79
N ILE A 200 1.52 -6.75 -2.94
CA ILE A 200 0.96 -7.17 -1.65
C ILE A 200 -0.22 -8.11 -1.87
N SER A 201 -1.03 -7.91 -2.90
CA SER A 201 -2.18 -8.77 -3.22
C SER A 201 -1.84 -10.02 -4.04
N ASN A 202 -0.54 -10.32 -4.21
CA ASN A 202 -0.10 -11.55 -4.84
C ASN A 202 0.29 -12.57 -3.77
N ALA A 203 -0.52 -13.64 -3.61
CA ALA A 203 -0.26 -14.70 -2.64
C ALA A 203 1.13 -15.36 -2.79
N GLY A 204 1.69 -15.40 -4.00
CA GLY A 204 3.04 -15.93 -4.26
C GLY A 204 4.17 -15.09 -3.64
N PHE A 205 3.87 -13.86 -3.20
CA PHE A 205 4.84 -12.97 -2.57
C PHE A 205 4.81 -13.02 -1.04
N TRP A 206 4.02 -13.91 -0.46
CA TRP A 206 3.91 -14.10 0.99
C TRP A 206 4.62 -15.37 1.44
N ARG A 207 5.16 -15.34 2.65
CA ARG A 207 5.70 -16.52 3.35
C ARG A 207 4.69 -16.97 4.38
N GLY A 208 4.43 -18.27 4.45
CA GLY A 208 3.58 -18.89 5.46
C GLY A 208 4.39 -19.68 6.48
N ASN A 209 3.91 -19.71 7.74
CA ASN A 209 4.47 -20.54 8.80
C ASN A 209 3.33 -21.00 9.74
N ASP A 210 3.28 -22.28 10.08
CA ASP A 210 2.26 -22.83 10.98
C ASP A 210 2.61 -22.72 12.46
N GLU A 211 3.89 -22.84 12.78
CA GLU A 211 4.35 -23.02 14.16
C GLU A 211 4.61 -21.68 14.85
N ALA A 212 5.40 -20.82 14.21
CA ALA A 212 5.82 -19.55 14.77
C ALA A 212 5.29 -18.38 13.94
N GLY A 213 4.73 -17.37 14.63
CA GLY A 213 4.42 -16.08 14.05
C GLY A 213 5.67 -15.40 13.49
N PHE A 214 5.47 -14.59 12.45
CA PHE A 214 6.53 -13.74 11.93
C PHE A 214 6.78 -12.57 12.88
N PRO A 215 8.04 -12.13 13.06
CA PRO A 215 8.31 -10.89 13.77
C PRO A 215 7.65 -9.73 13.02
N GLY A 216 7.39 -8.64 13.72
CA GLY A 216 6.73 -7.49 13.10
C GLY A 216 7.42 -6.99 11.82
N PHE A 217 6.64 -6.62 10.81
CA PHE A 217 7.14 -6.28 9.48
C PHE A 217 8.14 -5.12 9.53
N GLY A 218 7.84 -4.11 10.35
CA GLY A 218 8.82 -3.14 10.86
C GLY A 218 9.56 -2.30 9.82
N THR A 219 9.14 -2.36 8.56
CA THR A 219 9.79 -1.69 7.43
C THR A 219 8.77 -0.86 6.68
N SER A 220 9.11 0.38 6.36
CA SER A 220 8.24 1.25 5.58
C SER A 220 8.35 0.98 4.10
N PHE A 221 7.24 1.14 3.39
CA PHE A 221 7.22 1.18 1.93
C PHE A 221 7.60 2.59 1.44
N ASN A 222 8.30 2.66 0.32
CA ASN A 222 8.65 3.89 -0.36
C ASN A 222 7.68 4.14 -1.52
N LEU A 223 6.70 5.02 -1.30
CA LEU A 223 5.73 5.35 -2.34
C LEU A 223 6.27 6.42 -3.28
N LEU A 224 6.23 6.11 -4.56
CA LEU A 224 6.70 6.98 -5.62
C LEU A 224 5.50 7.52 -6.42
N ALA A 225 5.59 8.79 -6.83
CA ALA A 225 4.63 9.38 -7.73
C ALA A 225 4.83 8.85 -9.15
N PRO A 226 3.75 8.49 -9.88
CA PRO A 226 3.86 8.08 -11.27
C PRO A 226 4.29 9.25 -12.18
N PRO A 227 4.95 8.97 -13.31
CA PRO A 227 5.41 7.65 -13.75
C PRO A 227 6.63 7.18 -12.94
N VAL A 228 6.73 5.86 -12.75
CA VAL A 228 7.91 5.24 -12.11
C VAL A 228 8.62 4.38 -13.14
N ILE A 229 9.94 4.56 -13.25
CA ILE A 229 10.81 3.75 -14.10
C ILE A 229 11.74 2.94 -13.21
N LEU A 230 11.86 1.65 -13.49
CA LEU A 230 12.72 0.73 -12.75
C LEU A 230 13.12 -0.45 -13.64
N PHE A 231 14.21 -1.12 -13.28
CA PHE A 231 14.45 -2.48 -13.78
C PHE A 231 13.46 -3.44 -13.12
N ASP A 232 12.84 -4.31 -13.88
CA ASP A 232 11.85 -5.28 -13.33
C ASP A 232 12.49 -6.28 -12.36
N GLU A 233 13.80 -6.52 -12.50
CA GLU A 233 14.64 -7.31 -11.63
C GLU A 233 15.83 -6.48 -11.13
N SER A 234 16.10 -6.54 -9.82
CA SER A 234 17.22 -5.84 -9.21
C SER A 234 18.57 -6.56 -9.40
N LEU A 235 18.53 -7.84 -9.76
CA LEU A 235 19.72 -8.67 -9.93
C LEU A 235 19.42 -9.85 -10.84
N THR A 236 20.18 -9.97 -11.93
CA THR A 236 20.21 -11.15 -12.80
C THR A 236 21.60 -11.76 -12.77
N ALA A 237 21.67 -13.08 -12.97
CA ALA A 237 22.94 -13.79 -13.09
C ALA A 237 22.90 -14.67 -14.35
N VAL A 238 23.90 -14.48 -15.20
CA VAL A 238 24.03 -15.14 -16.50
C VAL A 238 25.44 -15.74 -16.60
N LYS A 239 25.58 -16.85 -17.34
CA LYS A 239 26.90 -17.40 -17.67
C LYS A 239 27.37 -16.75 -18.97
N GLU A 240 28.63 -16.32 -19.06
CA GLU A 240 29.18 -15.68 -20.27
C GLU A 240 28.97 -16.50 -21.54
N ASN A 241 29.04 -17.83 -21.45
CA ASN A 241 28.80 -18.73 -22.59
C ASN A 241 27.38 -18.66 -23.19
N ARG A 242 26.44 -17.93 -22.56
CA ARG A 242 25.13 -17.58 -23.11
C ARG A 242 25.22 -16.54 -24.24
N LYS A 243 26.33 -15.80 -24.34
CA LYS A 243 26.61 -14.74 -25.33
C LYS A 243 25.71 -13.51 -25.31
N GLN A 244 24.61 -13.54 -24.56
CA GLN A 244 23.73 -12.41 -24.37
C GLN A 244 23.03 -12.53 -23.02
N THR A 245 22.68 -11.38 -22.48
CA THR A 245 21.74 -11.21 -21.38
C THR A 245 20.75 -10.11 -21.74
N SER A 246 19.66 -10.01 -20.98
CA SER A 246 18.73 -8.91 -21.13
C SER A 246 18.41 -8.23 -19.80
N LEU A 247 18.17 -6.93 -19.89
CA LEU A 247 17.72 -6.07 -18.82
C LEU A 247 16.36 -5.52 -19.22
N ASN A 248 15.34 -5.77 -18.43
CA ASN A 248 14.01 -5.24 -18.68
C ASN A 248 13.81 -3.95 -17.91
N VAL A 249 13.47 -2.89 -18.64
CA VAL A 249 13.17 -1.57 -18.10
C VAL A 249 11.67 -1.37 -18.16
N ALA A 250 11.06 -1.31 -16.99
CA ALA A 250 9.63 -1.11 -16.85
C ALA A 250 9.31 0.35 -16.53
N ILE A 251 8.22 0.85 -17.13
CA ILE A 251 7.54 2.07 -16.72
C ILE A 251 6.16 1.72 -16.19
N TYR A 252 5.74 2.40 -15.13
CA TYR A 252 4.42 2.23 -14.52
C TYR A 252 3.66 3.53 -14.52
N GLU A 253 2.37 3.43 -14.85
CA GLU A 253 1.39 4.52 -14.81
C GLU A 253 1.81 5.77 -15.59
N HIS A 254 2.38 5.57 -16.78
CA HIS A 254 2.72 6.67 -17.69
C HIS A 254 1.47 7.32 -18.28
N ASP A 255 1.49 8.64 -18.39
CA ASP A 255 0.36 9.48 -18.81
C ASP A 255 0.34 9.79 -20.32
N GLY A 256 1.29 9.25 -21.08
CA GLY A 256 1.46 9.52 -22.51
C GLY A 256 2.28 10.78 -22.81
N SER A 257 2.82 11.44 -21.79
CA SER A 257 3.73 12.58 -21.97
C SER A 257 5.04 12.16 -22.68
N LYS A 258 5.87 13.16 -23.00
CA LYS A 258 7.15 12.90 -23.66
C LYS A 258 8.17 12.44 -22.63
N LEU A 259 8.68 11.23 -22.81
CA LEU A 259 9.65 10.64 -21.90
C LEU A 259 10.59 9.70 -22.65
N THR A 260 11.88 9.90 -22.40
CA THR A 260 12.97 9.03 -22.84
C THR A 260 13.87 8.72 -21.67
N VAL A 261 14.43 7.52 -21.65
CA VAL A 261 15.31 7.03 -20.58
C VAL A 261 16.58 6.51 -21.21
N ASP A 262 17.71 6.99 -20.74
CA ASP A 262 19.01 6.41 -21.09
C ASP A 262 19.37 5.35 -20.05
N VAL A 263 19.49 4.10 -20.49
CA VAL A 263 20.11 3.05 -19.69
C VAL A 263 21.57 3.00 -20.06
N ALA A 264 22.44 3.20 -19.09
CA ALA A 264 23.88 3.30 -19.30
C ALA A 264 24.61 2.32 -18.38
N PHE A 265 25.69 1.74 -18.90
CA PHE A 265 26.61 0.91 -18.14
C PHE A 265 27.52 1.79 -17.28
N ASP A 266 27.50 1.55 -15.97
CA ASP A 266 28.37 2.22 -15.00
C ASP A 266 29.66 1.43 -14.77
N SER A 267 30.67 1.75 -15.57
CA SER A 267 32.00 1.16 -15.43
C SER A 267 32.73 1.52 -14.12
N VAL A 268 32.25 2.52 -13.36
CA VAL A 268 32.89 2.91 -12.09
C VAL A 268 32.43 2.01 -10.95
N SER A 269 31.16 1.58 -10.99
CA SER A 269 30.56 0.72 -9.98
C SER A 269 30.56 -0.76 -10.37
N SER A 270 30.97 -1.07 -11.60
CA SER A 270 31.05 -2.44 -12.12
C SER A 270 32.43 -3.05 -11.92
N SER A 271 32.46 -4.37 -11.76
CA SER A 271 33.72 -5.13 -11.82
C SER A 271 34.02 -5.64 -13.23
N LEU A 272 33.00 -5.85 -14.07
CA LEU A 272 33.23 -6.23 -15.46
C LEU A 272 33.80 -5.07 -16.27
N MET A 273 34.52 -5.41 -17.32
CA MET A 273 35.02 -4.48 -18.31
C MET A 273 34.04 -4.31 -19.47
N ARG A 274 34.08 -3.14 -20.10
CA ARG A 274 33.17 -2.83 -21.20
C ARG A 274 33.35 -3.75 -22.42
N ASP A 275 34.56 -4.26 -22.63
CA ASP A 275 34.84 -5.14 -23.77
C ASP A 275 34.14 -6.50 -23.64
N GLU A 276 33.86 -6.93 -22.40
CA GLU A 276 33.14 -8.16 -22.05
C GLU A 276 31.63 -8.06 -22.31
N ILE A 277 31.09 -6.84 -22.40
CA ILE A 277 29.71 -6.57 -22.83
C ILE A 277 29.62 -6.01 -24.27
N ASP A 278 30.54 -6.46 -25.13
CA ASP A 278 30.64 -6.04 -26.53
C ASP A 278 30.66 -4.51 -26.75
N GLY A 279 31.27 -3.77 -25.84
CA GLY A 279 31.35 -2.32 -25.96
C GLY A 279 30.05 -1.59 -25.55
N PHE A 280 29.06 -2.29 -24.98
CA PHE A 280 27.80 -1.67 -24.55
C PHE A 280 28.09 -0.49 -23.61
N SER A 281 27.48 0.65 -23.91
CA SER A 281 27.69 1.90 -23.19
C SER A 281 26.38 2.49 -22.72
N SER A 282 25.43 2.66 -23.65
CA SER A 282 24.08 3.08 -23.32
C SER A 282 23.08 2.76 -24.42
N GLN A 283 21.81 2.65 -24.05
CA GLN A 283 20.67 2.60 -24.96
C GLN A 283 19.56 3.54 -24.48
N THR A 284 19.05 4.37 -25.39
CA THR A 284 17.88 5.22 -25.12
C THR A 284 16.59 4.46 -25.42
N ILE A 285 15.69 4.42 -24.44
CA ILE A 285 14.31 3.94 -24.59
C ILE A 285 13.37 5.14 -24.71
N ASN A 286 12.37 5.03 -25.58
CA ASN A 286 11.34 6.06 -25.77
C ASN A 286 9.98 5.55 -25.30
N PHE A 287 9.44 6.16 -24.24
CA PHE A 287 8.12 5.88 -23.70
C PHE A 287 7.05 6.89 -24.18
N THR A 288 7.42 7.83 -25.03
CA THR A 288 6.53 8.90 -25.49
C THR A 288 5.24 8.35 -26.10
N GLY A 289 4.10 8.83 -25.60
CA GLY A 289 2.78 8.46 -26.11
C GLY A 289 2.25 7.10 -25.61
N LEU A 290 3.00 6.35 -24.80
CA LEU A 290 2.49 5.17 -24.12
C LEU A 290 1.60 5.59 -22.95
N ILE A 291 0.43 4.97 -22.79
CA ILE A 291 -0.43 5.21 -21.64
C ILE A 291 -0.49 3.92 -20.81
N GLY A 292 -0.19 4.02 -19.52
CA GLY A 292 -0.18 2.90 -18.59
C GLY A 292 1.21 2.29 -18.36
N ASP A 293 1.23 0.97 -18.24
CA ASP A 293 2.43 0.21 -17.85
C ASP A 293 3.08 -0.41 -19.10
N ALA A 294 4.41 -0.37 -19.21
CA ALA A 294 5.13 -0.97 -20.34
C ALA A 294 6.51 -1.49 -19.90
N VAL A 295 7.02 -2.50 -20.60
CA VAL A 295 8.37 -3.06 -20.38
C VAL A 295 9.12 -3.06 -21.70
N TYR A 296 10.36 -2.58 -21.67
CA TYR A 296 11.30 -2.66 -22.78
C TYR A 296 12.47 -3.55 -22.40
N GLU A 297 12.75 -4.52 -23.25
CA GLU A 297 13.93 -5.36 -23.12
C GLU A 297 15.14 -4.66 -23.77
N ILE A 298 16.24 -4.60 -23.03
CA ILE A 298 17.56 -4.17 -23.49
C ILE A 298 18.43 -5.41 -23.57
N GLU A 299 18.87 -5.76 -24.76
CA GLU A 299 19.83 -6.84 -24.97
C GLU A 299 21.26 -6.32 -24.76
N VAL A 300 22.02 -7.04 -23.94
CA VAL A 300 23.45 -6.80 -23.71
C VAL A 300 24.20 -8.05 -24.15
N LEU A 301 25.02 -7.90 -25.19
CA LEU A 301 25.84 -8.99 -25.71
C LEU A 301 27.01 -9.24 -24.77
N LEU A 302 27.35 -10.51 -24.57
CA LEU A 302 28.45 -10.95 -23.71
C LEU A 302 29.56 -11.55 -24.57
N LYS A 303 30.81 -11.23 -24.26
CA LYS A 303 31.98 -11.88 -24.80
C LYS A 303 32.51 -12.88 -23.78
N ASP A 304 32.42 -14.15 -24.15
CA ASP A 304 33.11 -15.25 -23.46
C ASP A 304 34.60 -15.13 -23.79
N ASP A 305 35.41 -14.77 -22.81
CA ASP A 305 36.85 -14.92 -22.93
C ASP A 305 37.28 -16.32 -22.47
N ASN A 306 38.57 -16.65 -22.63
CA ASN A 306 39.06 -17.99 -22.26
C ASN A 306 39.65 -18.02 -20.84
N ASP A 307 39.66 -16.88 -20.14
CA ASP A 307 40.33 -16.72 -18.86
C ASP A 307 39.27 -16.70 -17.76
N TYR A 308 39.27 -17.73 -16.91
CA TYR A 308 38.28 -17.78 -15.83
C TYR A 308 38.60 -16.73 -14.75
N GLU A 309 37.85 -15.62 -14.73
CA GLU A 309 38.05 -14.52 -13.78
C GLU A 309 37.18 -14.60 -12.51
N GLY A 310 36.17 -15.47 -12.50
CA GLY A 310 35.32 -15.72 -11.33
C GLY A 310 33.91 -15.19 -11.51
N LEU A 311 33.39 -14.46 -10.50
CA LEU A 311 32.09 -13.81 -10.57
C LEU A 311 32.31 -12.31 -10.74
N GLU A 312 31.70 -11.78 -11.79
CA GLU A 312 31.72 -10.37 -12.10
C GLU A 312 30.32 -9.75 -11.99
N SER A 313 30.29 -8.43 -11.87
CA SER A 313 29.07 -7.65 -11.67
C SER A 313 29.06 -6.44 -12.60
N GLY A 314 27.91 -6.25 -13.25
CA GLY A 314 27.59 -5.09 -14.07
C GLY A 314 26.42 -4.31 -13.52
N ILE A 315 26.58 -2.99 -13.55
CA ILE A 315 25.61 -2.00 -13.11
C ILE A 315 25.25 -1.10 -14.29
#